data_AF-A0A915EKB8-F1
#
_entry.id   AF-A0A915EKB8-F1
#
_cell.length_a   1.000
_cell.length_b   1.000
_cell.length_c   1.000
_cell.angle_alpha   90.00
_cell.angle_beta   90.00
_cell.angle_gamma   90.00
#
_symmetry.space_group_name_H-M   'P 1'
#
loop_
_entity.id
_entity.type
_entity.pdbx_description
1 polymer ?
#
loop_
_entity_poly.entity_id
_entity_poly.type
_entity_poly.pdbx_seq_one_letter_code
_entity_poly.pdbx_strand_id
1 'polypeptide(L)'
;MVNRKRHRNNDSATKLESIKLARKNSMESAAKKFDVTSSRIQECIKQEDELKHQQRHSRWFQRKRLDGGGRQVNNPDLDVHLAEWIGQGREMAKDGMHDIEEAFQEKEDREQELRININANFEDIVNDDELLFWEELSFD
;
A
#
# COMPACT_ATOMS: atom_id res chain seq x y z
N MET A 1 -31.08 1.18 -30.63
CA MET A 1 -30.01 1.32 -29.61
C MET A 1 -28.68 1.38 -30.33
N VAL A 2 -28.03 2.55 -30.38
CA VAL A 2 -26.67 2.67 -30.93
C VAL A 2 -25.74 1.95 -29.97
N ASN A 3 -25.19 0.81 -30.41
CA ASN A 3 -24.24 0.01 -29.65
C ASN A 3 -22.95 0.84 -29.58
N ARG A 4 -22.85 1.74 -28.60
CA ARG A 4 -21.64 2.53 -28.35
C ARG A 4 -20.57 1.53 -27.90
N LYS A 5 -19.79 1.01 -28.87
CA LYS A 5 -18.57 0.24 -28.60
C LYS A 5 -17.80 1.04 -27.55
N ARG A 6 -17.79 0.55 -26.30
CA ARG A 6 -17.02 1.17 -25.22
C ARG A 6 -15.60 1.32 -25.76
N HIS A 7 -15.12 2.55 -25.85
CA HIS A 7 -13.75 2.83 -26.27
C HIS A 7 -12.85 2.01 -25.35
N ARG A 8 -12.24 0.94 -25.85
CA ARG A 8 -11.31 0.15 -25.05
C ARG A 8 -10.21 1.12 -24.67
N ASN A 9 -10.11 1.43 -23.38
CA ASN A 9 -9.00 2.19 -22.86
C ASN A 9 -7.78 1.28 -23.04
N ASN A 10 -7.06 1.47 -24.15
CA ASN A 10 -5.85 0.73 -24.46
C ASN A 10 -4.82 1.07 -23.38
N ASP A 11 -4.63 0.12 -22.48
CA ASP A 11 -3.65 0.18 -21.40
C ASP A 11 -2.24 0.35 -21.97
N SER A 12 -1.33 0.97 -21.21
CA SER A 12 0.04 1.24 -21.67
C SER A 12 0.78 -0.03 -22.07
N ALA A 13 0.52 -1.13 -21.37
CA ALA A 13 1.04 -2.46 -21.69
C ALA A 13 0.56 -2.96 -23.08
N THR A 14 -0.75 -2.90 -23.34
CA THR A 14 -1.33 -3.26 -24.65
C THR A 14 -0.79 -2.41 -25.80
N LYS A 15 -0.56 -1.11 -25.57
CA LYS A 15 0.05 -0.23 -26.58
C LYS A 15 1.48 -0.65 -26.88
N LEU A 16 2.28 -0.94 -25.86
CA LEU A 16 3.65 -1.44 -26.05
C LEU A 16 3.68 -2.79 -26.78
N GLU A 17 2.75 -3.71 -26.49
CA GLU A 17 2.64 -4.95 -27.26
C GLU A 17 2.26 -4.71 -28.73
N SER A 18 1.37 -3.76 -29.00
CA SER A 18 1.01 -3.40 -30.38
C SER A 18 2.20 -2.86 -31.17
N ILE A 19 3.06 -2.07 -30.53
CA ILE A 19 4.31 -1.56 -31.12
C ILE A 19 5.28 -2.72 -31.39
N LYS A 20 5.47 -3.64 -30.43
CA LYS A 20 6.34 -4.81 -30.62
C LYS A 20 5.89 -5.67 -31.80
N LEU A 21 4.58 -5.90 -31.93
CA LEU A 21 4.04 -6.69 -33.05
C LEU A 21 4.16 -5.96 -34.39
N ALA A 22 3.92 -4.66 -34.41
CA ALA A 22 4.07 -3.84 -35.61
C ALA A 22 5.51 -3.84 -36.13
N ARG A 23 6.51 -3.81 -35.23
CA ARG A 23 7.93 -3.91 -35.56
C ARG A 23 8.35 -5.30 -36.05
N LYS A 24 7.76 -6.36 -35.50
CA LYS A 24 8.12 -7.74 -35.86
C LYS A 24 7.53 -8.17 -37.21
N ASN A 25 6.29 -7.77 -37.49
CA ASN A 25 5.56 -8.19 -38.69
C ASN A 25 5.29 -7.00 -39.60
N SER A 26 4.19 -6.29 -39.34
CA SER A 26 3.71 -5.13 -40.09
C SER A 26 2.67 -4.38 -39.26
N MET A 27 2.51 -3.08 -39.52
CA MET A 27 1.52 -2.23 -38.87
C MET A 27 0.08 -2.73 -39.12
N GLU A 28 -0.22 -3.25 -40.31
CA GLU A 28 -1.55 -3.76 -40.65
C GLU A 28 -1.90 -5.05 -39.89
N SER A 29 -0.90 -5.92 -39.71
CA SER A 29 -1.04 -7.15 -38.92
C SER A 29 -1.33 -6.81 -37.45
N ALA A 30 -0.62 -5.81 -36.91
CA ALA A 30 -0.87 -5.34 -35.56
C ALA A 30 -2.23 -4.63 -35.43
N ALA A 31 -2.61 -3.82 -36.41
CA ALA A 31 -3.92 -3.13 -36.46
C ALA A 31 -5.06 -4.14 -36.38
N LYS A 32 -4.97 -5.21 -37.17
CA LYS A 32 -5.95 -6.31 -37.19
C LYS A 32 -6.01 -7.07 -35.87
N LYS A 33 -4.87 -7.33 -35.22
CA LYS A 33 -4.83 -8.08 -33.94
C LYS A 33 -5.42 -7.27 -32.79
N PHE A 34 -5.14 -5.97 -32.75
CA PHE A 34 -5.55 -5.09 -31.64
C PHE A 34 -6.85 -4.32 -31.91
N ASP A 35 -7.55 -4.59 -33.02
CA ASP A 35 -8.77 -3.90 -33.45
C ASP A 35 -8.64 -2.37 -33.41
N VAL A 36 -7.52 -1.87 -33.94
CA VAL A 36 -7.17 -0.44 -34.02
C VAL A 36 -6.72 -0.09 -35.43
N THR A 37 -6.83 1.19 -35.80
CA THR A 37 -6.34 1.66 -37.10
C THR A 37 -4.82 1.71 -37.15
N SER A 38 -4.25 1.56 -38.35
CA SER A 38 -2.80 1.70 -38.58
C SER A 38 -2.28 3.06 -38.11
N SER A 39 -3.05 4.14 -38.32
CA SER A 39 -2.73 5.48 -37.81
C SER A 39 -2.60 5.52 -36.29
N ARG A 40 -3.44 4.76 -35.56
CA ARG A 40 -3.37 4.70 -34.09
C ARG A 40 -2.14 3.96 -33.60
N ILE A 41 -1.71 2.93 -34.33
CA ILE A 41 -0.45 2.24 -34.06
C ILE A 41 0.74 3.17 -34.33
N GLN A 42 0.69 3.93 -35.42
CA GLN A 42 1.73 4.90 -35.73
C GLN A 42 1.85 5.99 -34.65
N GLU A 43 0.72 6.45 -34.10
CA GLU A 43 0.70 7.37 -32.97
C GLU A 43 1.28 6.73 -31.69
N CYS A 44 0.96 5.45 -31.42
CA CYS A 44 1.57 4.72 -30.32
C CYS A 44 3.09 4.57 -30.49
N ILE A 45 3.58 4.37 -31.72
CA ILE A 45 5.01 4.35 -32.03
C ILE A 45 5.66 5.70 -31.71
N LYS A 46 5.00 6.83 -32.06
CA LYS A 46 5.49 8.17 -31.71
C LYS A 46 5.56 8.39 -30.20
N GLN A 47 4.64 7.79 -29.45
CA GLN A 47 4.56 7.88 -27.98
C GLN A 47 5.31 6.76 -27.25
N GLU A 48 6.15 5.98 -27.93
CA GLU A 48 6.78 4.78 -27.34
C GLU A 48 7.63 5.11 -26.10
N ASP A 49 8.42 6.18 -26.16
CA ASP A 49 9.31 6.55 -25.06
C ASP A 49 8.53 7.01 -23.83
N GLU A 50 7.43 7.74 -24.04
CA GLU A 50 6.52 8.15 -22.97
C GLU A 50 5.80 6.93 -22.34
N LEU A 51 5.38 5.97 -23.16
CA LEU A 51 4.78 4.71 -22.70
C LEU A 51 5.76 3.89 -21.85
N LYS A 52 7.04 3.83 -22.24
CA LYS A 52 8.10 3.16 -21.46
C LYS A 52 8.39 3.88 -20.15
N HIS A 53 8.45 5.21 -20.18
CA HIS A 53 8.66 6.02 -18.99
C HIS A 53 7.54 5.77 -17.97
N GLN A 54 6.28 5.80 -18.41
CA GLN A 54 5.14 5.49 -17.55
C GLN A 54 5.20 4.07 -16.97
N GLN A 55 5.59 3.06 -17.75
CA GLN A 55 5.73 1.69 -17.24
C GLN A 55 6.78 1.58 -16.12
N ARG A 56 7.86 2.36 -16.19
CA ARG A 56 8.93 2.38 -15.18
C ARG A 56 8.54 3.12 -13.90
N HIS A 57 7.77 4.21 -14.01
CA HIS A 57 7.40 5.06 -12.88
C HIS A 57 6.01 4.75 -12.27
N SER A 58 5.28 3.77 -12.81
CA SER A 58 3.93 3.37 -12.37
C SER A 58 3.85 2.69 -11.00
N ARG A 59 4.97 2.48 -10.28
CA ARG A 59 4.96 1.67 -9.05
C ARG A 59 4.32 2.39 -7.85
N TRP A 60 4.21 3.73 -7.90
CA TRP A 60 3.66 4.54 -6.81
C TRP A 60 2.66 5.62 -7.25
N PHE A 61 2.66 6.01 -8.53
CA PHE A 61 1.72 7.00 -9.05
C PHE A 61 0.64 6.33 -9.89
N GLN A 62 -0.57 6.31 -9.33
CA GLN A 62 -1.81 5.85 -9.93
C GLN A 62 -1.89 6.21 -11.42
N ARG A 63 -2.04 5.18 -12.27
CA ARG A 63 -2.47 5.22 -13.69
C ARG A 63 -2.55 6.63 -14.28
N LYS A 64 -1.40 7.28 -14.50
CA LYS A 64 -1.38 8.52 -15.27
C LYS A 64 -1.78 8.11 -16.70
N ARG A 65 -2.92 8.64 -17.14
CA ARG A 65 -3.32 8.59 -18.55
C ARG A 65 -2.15 9.20 -19.36
N LEU A 66 -1.97 8.78 -20.61
CA LEU A 66 -1.02 9.45 -21.52
C LEU A 66 -1.18 10.97 -21.42
N ASP A 67 -0.10 11.73 -21.58
CA ASP A 67 -0.23 13.19 -21.56
C ASP A 67 -1.23 13.62 -22.67
N GLY A 68 -2.14 14.54 -22.33
CA GLY A 68 -3.29 14.91 -23.17
C GLY A 68 -4.46 13.91 -23.20
N GLY A 69 -4.35 12.76 -22.54
CA GLY A 69 -5.39 11.74 -22.44
C GLY A 69 -6.42 12.02 -21.36
N GLY A 70 -6.94 13.24 -21.20
CA GLY A 70 -7.86 13.58 -20.11
C GLY A 70 -8.22 15.07 -20.09
N ARG A 71 -8.95 15.52 -19.06
CA ARG A 71 -9.15 16.95 -18.82
C ARG A 71 -7.79 17.54 -18.44
N GLN A 72 -7.39 18.65 -19.07
CA GLN A 72 -6.16 19.34 -18.70
C GLN A 72 -6.19 19.66 -17.20
N VAL A 73 -5.07 19.38 -16.53
CA VAL A 73 -4.86 19.80 -15.16
C VAL A 73 -4.60 21.30 -15.21
N ASN A 74 -5.51 22.09 -14.64
CA ASN A 74 -5.44 23.55 -14.71
C ASN A 74 -4.23 24.11 -13.95
N ASN A 75 -3.81 23.43 -12.87
CA ASN A 75 -2.65 23.84 -12.08
C ASN A 75 -1.96 22.60 -11.47
N PRO A 76 -0.97 22.02 -12.16
CA PRO A 76 -0.30 20.81 -11.70
C PRO A 76 0.48 21.01 -10.39
N ASP A 77 1.02 22.22 -10.18
CA ASP A 77 1.81 22.52 -8.98
C ASP A 77 0.92 22.55 -7.73
N LEU A 78 -0.29 23.12 -7.84
CA LEU A 78 -1.28 23.07 -6.76
C LEU A 78 -1.69 21.64 -6.41
N ASP A 79 -1.93 20.79 -7.42
CA ASP A 79 -2.32 19.40 -7.21
C ASP A 79 -1.20 18.60 -6.53
N VAL A 80 0.07 18.87 -6.88
CA VAL A 80 1.24 18.27 -6.22
C VAL A 80 1.33 18.70 -4.77
N HIS A 81 1.26 20.00 -4.49
CA HIS A 81 1.31 20.50 -3.11
C HIS A 81 0.12 20.01 -2.26
N LEU A 82 -1.07 19.93 -2.84
CA LEU A 82 -2.23 19.38 -2.15
C LEU A 82 -2.03 17.89 -1.82
N ALA A 83 -1.48 17.11 -2.75
CA ALA A 83 -1.18 15.70 -2.53
C ALA A 83 -0.12 15.50 -1.44
N GLU A 84 0.94 16.32 -1.43
CA GLU A 84 1.98 16.32 -0.38
C GLU A 84 1.38 16.65 0.99
N TRP A 85 0.57 17.71 1.07
CA TRP A 85 -0.06 18.11 2.33
C TRP A 85 -1.00 17.03 2.90
N ILE A 86 -1.81 16.40 2.03
CA ILE A 86 -2.65 15.26 2.42
C ILE A 86 -1.79 14.06 2.88
N GLY A 87 -0.65 13.83 2.24
CA GLY A 87 0.30 12.80 2.62
C GLY A 87 0.85 13.02 4.03
N GLN A 88 1.35 14.22 4.31
CA GLN A 88 1.86 14.61 5.63
C GLN A 88 0.80 14.44 6.72
N GLY A 89 -0.43 14.90 6.47
CA GLY A 89 -1.53 14.73 7.43
C GLY A 89 -1.85 13.27 7.74
N ARG A 90 -1.64 12.34 6.80
CA ARG A 90 -1.83 10.90 7.01
C ARG A 90 -0.66 10.24 7.74
N GLU A 91 0.55 10.73 7.54
CA GLU A 91 1.73 10.24 8.27
C GLU A 91 1.65 10.65 9.74
N MET A 92 1.37 11.93 10.01
CA MET A 92 1.16 12.41 11.38
C MET A 92 0.04 11.65 12.13
N ALA A 93 -1.02 11.28 11.42
CA ALA A 93 -2.11 10.49 12.00
C ALA A 93 -1.70 9.03 12.32
N LYS A 94 -0.73 8.47 11.58
CA LYS A 94 -0.20 7.13 11.86
C LYS A 94 0.80 7.16 13.00
N ASP A 95 1.66 8.17 13.04
CA ASP A 95 2.65 8.32 14.11
C ASP A 95 1.95 8.50 15.46
N GLY A 96 0.91 9.34 15.52
CA GLY A 96 0.08 9.45 16.72
C GLY A 96 -0.69 8.18 17.09
N MET A 97 -0.92 7.26 16.14
CA MET A 97 -1.53 5.96 16.42
C MET A 97 -0.50 4.97 17.00
N HIS A 98 0.76 5.03 16.53
CA HIS A 98 1.87 4.24 17.06
C HIS A 98 2.18 4.62 18.51
N ASP A 99 2.22 5.91 18.84
CA ASP A 99 2.45 6.41 20.20
C ASP A 99 1.37 5.93 21.18
N ILE A 100 0.11 5.85 20.72
CA ILE A 100 -1.00 5.34 21.53
C ILE A 100 -0.85 3.83 21.76
N GLU A 101 -0.49 3.07 20.73
CA GLU A 101 -0.37 1.61 20.80
C GLU A 101 0.81 1.17 21.68
N GLU A 102 1.94 1.90 21.62
CA GLU A 102 3.08 1.73 22.53
C GLU A 102 2.70 2.01 24.00
N ALA A 103 1.95 3.09 24.25
CA ALA A 103 1.47 3.42 25.60
C ALA A 103 0.45 2.40 26.16
N PHE A 104 -0.28 1.70 25.29
CA PHE A 104 -1.14 0.59 25.71
C PHE A 104 -0.32 -0.64 26.08
N GLN A 105 0.71 -0.98 25.30
CA GLN A 105 1.57 -2.12 25.57
C GLN A 105 2.33 -1.95 26.91
N GLU A 106 2.91 -0.77 27.16
CA GLU A 106 3.60 -0.50 28.43
C GLU A 106 2.69 -0.60 29.66
N LYS A 107 1.39 -0.28 29.52
CA LYS A 107 0.43 -0.43 30.60
C LYS A 107 0.11 -1.89 30.87
N GLU A 108 -0.06 -2.68 29.81
CA GLU A 108 -0.32 -4.11 29.93
C GLU A 108 0.87 -4.85 30.55
N ASP A 109 2.09 -4.51 30.13
CA ASP A 109 3.31 -5.09 30.69
C ASP A 109 3.46 -4.74 32.19
N ARG A 110 3.20 -3.49 32.58
CA ARG A 110 3.17 -3.09 34.01
C ARG A 110 2.11 -3.82 34.82
N GLU A 111 0.92 -4.03 34.26
CA GLU A 111 -0.13 -4.80 34.93
C GLU A 111 0.26 -6.28 35.09
N GLN A 112 0.95 -6.87 34.12
CA GLN A 112 1.46 -8.24 34.23
C GLN A 112 2.55 -8.35 35.28
N GLU A 113 3.50 -7.42 35.34
CA GLU A 113 4.52 -7.37 36.39
C GLU A 113 3.90 -7.28 37.80
N LEU A 114 2.88 -6.42 37.97
CA LEU A 114 2.17 -6.31 39.24
C LEU A 114 1.48 -7.62 39.64
N ARG A 115 0.86 -8.33 38.68
CA ARG A 115 0.23 -9.64 38.95
C ARG A 115 1.25 -10.69 39.37
N ILE A 116 2.40 -10.73 38.70
CA ILE A 116 3.50 -11.65 39.05
C ILE A 116 4.01 -11.34 40.45
N ASN A 117 4.23 -10.06 40.77
CA ASN A 117 4.77 -9.66 42.07
C ASN A 117 3.78 -9.87 43.23
N ILE A 118 2.48 -9.67 43.00
CA ILE A 118 1.43 -10.00 43.98
C ILE A 118 1.40 -11.51 44.24
N ASN A 119 1.47 -12.34 43.20
CA ASN A 119 1.49 -13.80 43.36
C ASN A 119 2.76 -14.30 44.05
N ALA A 120 3.93 -13.73 43.73
CA ALA A 120 5.19 -14.06 44.40
C ALA A 120 5.13 -13.74 45.91
N ASN A 121 4.63 -12.56 46.27
CA ASN A 121 4.42 -12.21 47.68
C ASN A 121 3.39 -13.12 48.38
N PHE A 122 2.42 -13.67 47.65
CA PHE A 122 1.45 -14.61 48.20
C PHE A 122 2.07 -15.99 48.45
N GLU A 123 2.93 -16.47 47.55
CA GLU A 123 3.67 -17.73 47.75
C GLU A 123 4.65 -17.64 48.93
N ASP A 124 5.33 -16.51 49.14
CA ASP A 124 6.20 -16.31 50.30
C ASP A 124 5.41 -16.29 51.63
N ILE A 125 4.23 -15.66 51.67
CA ILE A 125 3.36 -15.65 52.86
C ILE A 125 2.83 -17.06 53.19
N VAL A 126 2.45 -17.84 52.17
CA VAL A 126 1.94 -19.21 52.38
C VAL A 126 3.04 -20.17 52.85
N ASN A 127 4.28 -19.97 52.41
CA ASN A 127 5.42 -20.79 52.86
C ASN A 127 5.82 -20.50 54.32
N ASP A 128 5.69 -19.25 54.79
CA ASP A 128 6.00 -18.90 56.18
C ASP A 128 4.95 -19.45 57.17
N ASP A 129 3.67 -19.52 56.77
CA ASP A 129 2.60 -20.09 57.59
C ASP A 129 2.64 -21.63 57.66
N GLU A 130 3.12 -22.32 56.61
CA GLU A 130 3.33 -23.79 56.64
C GLU A 130 4.56 -24.18 57.48
N LEU A 131 5.60 -23.35 57.57
CA LEU A 131 6.78 -23.61 58.40
C LEU A 131 6.46 -23.52 59.91
N LEU A 132 5.53 -22.66 60.31
CA LEU A 132 5.05 -22.57 61.70
C LEU A 132 4.15 -23.75 62.09
N PHE A 133 3.44 -24.35 61.14
CA PHE A 133 2.53 -25.48 61.42
C PHE A 133 3.29 -26.81 61.68
N TRP A 134 4.46 -27.01 61.06
CA TRP A 134 5.25 -28.24 61.23
C TRP A 134 6.25 -28.19 62.39
N GLU A 135 6.65 -27.02 62.89
CA GLU A 135 7.47 -26.92 64.12
C GLU A 135 6.67 -27.27 65.39
N GLU A 136 5.37 -26.95 65.43
CA GLU A 136 4.50 -27.21 66.60
C GLU A 136 4.09 -28.69 66.77
N LEU A 137 4.26 -29.52 65.74
CA LEU A 137 3.91 -30.96 65.75
C LEU A 137 5.10 -31.90 66.01
N SER A 138 6.31 -31.36 66.24
CA SER A 138 7.53 -32.15 66.46
C SER A 138 7.96 -32.29 67.93
N PHE A 139 7.17 -31.78 68.87
CA PHE A 139 7.44 -31.87 70.31
C PHE A 139 6.44 -32.80 71.01
N ASP A 140 6.66 -34.11 70.91
CA ASP A 140 6.21 -35.14 71.87
C ASP A 140 7.19 -36.31 71.88
#